data_AF-A0A0E3KCF9-F1
#
_entry.id   AF-A0A0E3KCF9-F1
#
_cell.length_a   1.000
_cell.length_b   1.000
_cell.length_c   1.000
_cell.angle_alpha   90.00
_cell.angle_beta   90.00
_cell.angle_gamma   90.00
#
_symmetry.space_group_name_H-M   'P 1'
#
loop_
_entity.id
_entity.type
_entity.pdbx_description
1 polymer ?
#
loop_
_entity_poly.entity_id
_entity_poly.type
_entity_poly.pdbx_seq_one_letter_code
_entity_poly.pdbx_strand_id
1 'polypeptide(L)'
;MLGVELAPTKIRGIAQSITVAAGRIGAALTAFVFPSFFALYGESFAITFLAIVAGISSVITFLFVPETKGKPLEESSREVSIMEKYATR
;
A
#
# COMPACT_ATOMS: atom_id res chain seq x y z
N MET A 1 9.62 -0.89 3.20
CA MET A 1 10.67 0.14 3.35
C MET A 1 11.01 0.85 2.04
N LEU A 2 10.74 0.27 0.86
CA LEU A 2 11.06 0.90 -0.45
C LEU A 2 10.14 2.08 -0.84
N GLY A 3 8.85 2.07 -0.46
CA GLY A 3 7.90 3.11 -0.90
C GLY A 3 8.17 4.52 -0.33
N VAL A 4 8.86 4.62 0.81
CA VAL A 4 9.17 5.91 1.45
C VAL A 4 10.36 6.62 0.77
N GLU A 5 11.23 5.85 0.13
CA GLU A 5 12.37 6.37 -0.63
C GLU A 5 11.93 6.95 -1.97
N LEU A 6 10.84 6.43 -2.52
CA LEU A 6 10.20 6.94 -3.72
C LEU A 6 9.38 8.22 -3.46
N ALA A 7 9.06 8.52 -2.20
CA ALA A 7 8.25 9.67 -1.83
C ALA A 7 9.12 10.94 -1.70
N PRO A 8 8.62 12.11 -2.18
CA PRO A 8 9.30 13.38 -2.02
C PRO A 8 9.65 13.67 -0.56
N THR A 9 10.81 14.25 -0.34
CA THR A 9 11.32 14.61 1.01
C THR A 9 10.29 15.35 1.86
N LYS A 10 9.53 16.27 1.25
CA LYS A 10 8.51 17.10 1.92
C LYS A 10 7.31 16.32 2.48
N ILE A 11 6.91 15.20 1.85
CA ILE A 11 5.71 14.42 2.24
C ILE A 11 6.04 13.02 2.75
N ARG A 12 7.33 12.67 2.82
CA ARG A 12 7.83 11.35 3.20
C ARG A 12 7.25 10.84 4.52
N GLY A 13 7.18 11.72 5.53
CA GLY A 13 6.60 11.37 6.84
C GLY A 13 5.12 10.99 6.76
N ILE A 14 4.36 11.65 5.88
CA ILE A 14 2.93 11.39 5.66
C ILE A 14 2.75 10.07 4.90
N ALA A 15 3.55 9.83 3.85
CA ALA A 15 3.50 8.57 3.11
C ALA A 15 3.77 7.36 4.02
N GLN A 16 4.76 7.49 4.91
CA GLN A 16 5.08 6.46 5.89
C GLN A 16 3.97 6.27 6.93
N SER A 17 3.40 7.35 7.48
CA SER A 17 2.36 7.25 8.50
C SER A 17 1.08 6.59 7.97
N ILE A 18 0.67 6.90 6.73
CA ILE A 18 -0.47 6.25 6.07
C ILE A 18 -0.20 4.76 5.91
N THR A 19 0.99 4.39 5.43
CA THR A 19 1.37 2.98 5.24
C THR A 19 1.31 2.19 6.55
N VAL A 20 1.87 2.76 7.63
CA VAL A 20 1.86 2.14 8.95
C VAL A 20 0.44 2.05 9.52
N ALA A 21 -0.35 3.11 9.42
CA ALA A 21 -1.73 3.14 9.92
C ALA A 21 -2.60 2.09 9.20
N ALA A 22 -2.53 2.02 7.88
CA ALA A 22 -3.26 1.02 7.09
C ALA A 22 -2.89 -0.41 7.51
N GLY A 23 -1.60 -0.70 7.68
CA GLY A 23 -1.13 -2.00 8.15
C GLY A 23 -1.63 -2.35 9.56
N ARG A 24 -1.66 -1.36 10.46
CA ARG A 24 -2.16 -1.55 11.84
C ARG A 24 -3.66 -1.81 11.89
N ILE A 25 -4.44 -1.08 11.08
CA ILE A 25 -5.90 -1.30 10.97
C ILE A 25 -6.17 -2.71 10.43
N GLY A 26 -5.47 -3.11 9.37
CA GLY A 26 -5.60 -4.47 8.81
C GLY A 26 -5.26 -5.54 9.84
N ALA A 27 -4.14 -5.40 10.56
CA ALA A 27 -3.75 -6.35 11.60
C ALA A 27 -4.76 -6.43 12.74
N ALA A 28 -5.29 -5.28 13.20
CA ALA A 28 -6.31 -5.24 14.25
C ALA A 28 -7.60 -5.94 13.79
N LEU A 29 -8.08 -5.64 12.58
CA LEU A 29 -9.27 -6.29 12.01
C LEU A 29 -9.09 -7.81 11.93
N THR A 30 -7.95 -8.27 11.40
CA THR A 30 -7.67 -9.71 11.34
C THR A 30 -7.66 -10.31 12.74
N ALA A 31 -6.98 -9.70 13.72
CA ALA A 31 -6.89 -10.22 15.08
C ALA A 31 -8.26 -10.38 15.77
N PHE A 32 -9.23 -9.51 15.50
CA PHE A 32 -10.57 -9.59 16.09
C PHE A 32 -11.54 -10.48 15.29
N VAL A 33 -11.46 -10.47 13.96
CA VAL A 33 -12.43 -11.15 13.08
C VAL A 33 -12.06 -12.61 12.85
N PHE A 34 -10.76 -12.93 12.72
CA PHE A 34 -10.32 -14.29 12.41
C PHE A 34 -10.70 -15.32 13.47
N PRO A 35 -10.55 -15.07 14.79
CA PRO A 35 -10.95 -16.04 15.81
C PRO A 35 -12.42 -16.45 15.70
N SER A 36 -13.31 -15.48 15.40
CA SER A 36 -14.73 -15.73 15.18
C SER A 36 -14.99 -16.56 13.91
N PHE A 37 -14.22 -16.33 12.85
CA PHE A 37 -14.30 -17.12 11.62
C PHE A 37 -13.85 -18.56 11.82
N PHE A 38 -12.76 -18.78 12.56
CA PHE A 38 -12.30 -20.13 12.91
C PHE A 38 -13.33 -20.90 13.73
N ALA A 39 -13.97 -20.24 14.71
CA ALA A 39 -14.96 -20.88 15.57
C ALA A 39 -16.26 -21.27 14.84
N LEU A 40 -16.70 -20.46 13.86
CA LEU A 40 -17.97 -20.67 13.16
C LEU A 40 -17.84 -21.50 11.88
N TYR A 41 -16.77 -21.29 11.11
CA TYR A 41 -16.63 -21.83 9.75
C TYR A 41 -15.39 -22.71 9.57
N GLY A 42 -14.55 -22.83 10.60
CA GLY A 42 -13.34 -23.65 10.58
C GLY A 42 -12.16 -23.01 9.85
N GLU A 43 -11.02 -23.69 9.91
CA GLU A 43 -9.73 -23.21 9.39
C GLU A 43 -9.68 -23.09 7.87
N SER A 44 -10.20 -24.11 7.17
CA SER A 44 -10.15 -24.16 5.70
C SER A 44 -10.86 -22.95 5.07
N PHE A 45 -11.98 -22.51 5.66
CA PHE A 45 -12.71 -21.34 5.19
C PHE A 45 -11.92 -20.04 5.42
N ALA A 46 -11.33 -19.87 6.60
CA ALA A 46 -10.56 -18.66 6.95
C ALA A 46 -9.33 -18.47 6.03
N ILE A 47 -8.60 -19.54 5.75
CA ILE A 47 -7.44 -19.52 4.84
C ILE A 47 -7.88 -19.21 3.40
N THR A 48 -8.94 -19.87 2.92
CA THR A 48 -9.45 -19.64 1.56
C THR A 48 -9.96 -18.20 1.41
N PHE A 49 -10.62 -17.65 2.43
CA PHE A 49 -11.05 -16.25 2.45
C PHE A 49 -9.86 -15.30 2.34
N LEU A 50 -8.80 -15.51 3.13
CA LEU A 50 -7.56 -14.73 3.03
C LEU A 50 -6.92 -14.84 1.65
N ALA A 51 -6.90 -16.02 1.05
CA ALA A 51 -6.34 -16.24 -0.28
C ALA A 51 -7.10 -15.43 -1.35
N ILE A 52 -8.44 -15.36 -1.27
CA ILE A 52 -9.26 -14.54 -2.16
C ILE A 52 -8.96 -13.05 -1.96
N VAL A 53 -8.91 -12.59 -0.70
CA VAL A 53 -8.59 -11.19 -0.38
C VAL A 53 -7.20 -10.80 -0.88
N ALA A 54 -6.21 -11.68 -0.70
CA ALA A 54 -4.86 -11.49 -1.21
C ALA A 54 -4.83 -11.47 -2.75
N GLY A 55 -5.59 -12.35 -3.41
CA GLY A 55 -5.74 -12.38 -4.86
C GLY A 55 -6.33 -11.08 -5.40
N ILE A 56 -7.42 -10.58 -4.81
CA ILE A 56 -8.03 -9.29 -5.18
C ILE A 56 -7.02 -8.15 -4.97
N SER A 57 -6.32 -8.14 -3.83
CA SER A 57 -5.32 -7.12 -3.51
C SER A 57 -4.17 -7.12 -4.52
N SER A 58 -3.75 -8.30 -4.98
CA SER A 58 -2.72 -8.45 -6.01
C SER A 58 -3.17 -7.88 -7.35
N VAL A 59 -4.40 -8.19 -7.79
CA VAL A 59 -4.96 -7.66 -9.05
C VAL A 59 -5.08 -6.13 -8.99
N ILE A 60 -5.56 -5.58 -7.88
CA ILE A 60 -5.64 -4.13 -7.69
C ILE A 60 -4.24 -3.51 -7.77
N THR A 61 -3.26 -4.11 -7.10
CA THR A 61 -1.88 -3.62 -7.12
C THR A 61 -1.31 -3.64 -8.54
N PHE A 62 -1.54 -4.72 -9.28
CA PHE A 62 -1.07 -4.87 -10.65
C PHE A 62 -1.67 -3.83 -11.62
N LEU A 63 -2.95 -3.47 -11.45
CA LEU A 63 -3.61 -2.51 -12.33
C LEU A 63 -3.32 -1.05 -11.97
N PHE A 64 -3.22 -0.72 -10.68
CA PHE A 64 -3.14 0.66 -10.22
C PHE A 64 -1.72 1.15 -9.92
N VAL A 65 -0.78 0.24 -9.63
CA VAL A 65 0.60 0.64 -9.34
C VAL A 65 1.37 0.73 -10.66
N PRO A 66 1.78 1.93 -11.10
CA PRO A 66 2.56 2.07 -12.31
C PRO A 66 3.93 1.41 -12.13
N GLU A 67 4.48 0.84 -13.19
CA GLU A 67 5.79 0.22 -13.15
C GLU A 67 6.88 1.28 -12.92
N THR A 68 7.53 1.21 -11.75
CA THR A 68 8.64 2.09 -11.33
C THR A 68 9.99 1.56 -11.81
N LYS A 69 10.02 0.38 -12.43
CA LYS A 69 11.24 -0.29 -12.88
C LYS A 69 11.89 0.47 -14.04
N GLY A 70 13.15 0.87 -13.86
CA GLY A 70 13.95 1.52 -14.91
C GLY A 70 13.67 3.01 -15.12
N LYS A 71 12.80 3.63 -14.31
CA LYS A 71 12.57 5.08 -14.34
C LYS A 71 13.45 5.80 -13.31
N PRO A 72 13.99 6.99 -13.64
CA PRO A 72 14.74 7.79 -12.68
C PRO A 72 13.85 8.19 -11.49
N LEU A 73 14.45 8.28 -10.30
CA LEU A 73 13.72 8.58 -9.06
C LEU A 73 13.01 9.94 -9.14
N GLU A 74 13.58 10.90 -9.85
CA GLU A 74 13.05 12.25 -10.03
C GLU A 74 11.71 12.24 -10.79
N GLU A 75 11.56 11.33 -11.77
CA GLU A 75 10.32 11.12 -12.53
C GLU A 75 9.29 10.36 -11.69
N SER A 76 9.73 9.33 -10.96
CA SER A 76 8.85 8.52 -10.12
C SER A 76 8.35 9.25 -8.87
N SER A 77 9.17 10.12 -8.29
CA SER A 77 8.86 10.97 -7.13
C SER A 77 8.04 12.22 -7.51
N ARG A 78 7.94 12.54 -8.81
CA ARG A 78 7.28 13.74 -9.35
C ARG A 78 7.83 15.07 -8.83
N GLU A 79 9.01 15.09 -8.19
CA GLU A 79 9.64 16.32 -7.69
C GLU A 79 9.89 17.35 -8.82
N VAL A 80 10.22 16.90 -10.04
CA VAL A 80 10.43 17.77 -11.22
C VAL A 80 9.17 18.55 -11.62
N SER A 81 8.01 17.88 -11.62
CA SER A 81 6.72 18.51 -11.98
C SER A 81 6.27 19.59 -11.00
N ILE A 82 6.68 19.46 -9.73
CA ILE A 82 6.39 20.45 -8.69
C ILE A 82 7.30 21.67 -8.89
N MET A 83 8.60 21.47 -9.13
CA MET A 83 9.56 22.55 -9.34
C MET A 83 9.25 23.39 -10.59
N GLU A 84 8.86 22.77 -11.71
CA GLU A 84 8.51 23.47 -12.95
C GLU A 84 7.26 24.35 -12.81
N LYS A 85 6.28 23.89 -12.01
CA LYS A 85 5.07 24.67 -11.68
C LYS A 85 5.35 25.88 -10.80
N TYR A 86 6.42 25.87 -10.01
CA TYR A 86 6.89 27.03 -9.24
C TYR A 86 7.83 27.95 -10.04
N ALA A 87 8.59 27.41 -11.01
CA ALA A 87 9.46 28.20 -11.88
C ALA A 87 8.70 29.00 -12.95
N THR A 88 7.47 28.58 -13.27
CA THR A 88 6.57 29.26 -14.23
C THR A 88 5.58 30.22 -13.56
N ARG A 89 5.78 30.54 -12.27
CA ARG A 89 5.04 31.54 -11.50
C ARG A 89 5.99 32.60 -10.98
#